data_AF-A0A0P7V1Z7-F1
#
_entry.id   AF-A0A0P7V1Z7-F1
#
_cell.length_a   1.000
_cell.length_b   1.000
_cell.length_c   1.000
_cell.angle_alpha   90.00
_cell.angle_beta   90.00
_cell.angle_gamma   90.00
#
_symmetry.space_group_name_H-M   'P 1'
#
loop_
_entity.id
_entity.type
_entity.pdbx_description
1 polymer ?
#
loop_
_entity_poly.entity_id
_entity_poly.type
_entity_poly.pdbx_seq_one_letter_code
_entity_poly.pdbx_strand_id
1 'polypeptide(L)'
;MAEMLDSNNLITFNGLANSSSYHTFLLDEEKGRLLVGAKDHIFSFNLVNINKDYLKKECSNFVKVLQPFNQTHLYTCGTGAFHPVCAYMEVGRRPEDSIFRLETSHWENGRGKSPYDPKMLTASLLVDGELYSGTSADFMGRDFAIFRTLGPHHPIRTEQHDSRWLNGMEVCYFTPV
;
A
#
# COMPACT_ATOMS: atom_id res chain seq x y z
N MET A 1 10.84 27.93 5.17
CA MET A 1 11.18 26.76 4.33
C MET A 1 12.66 26.76 3.96
N ALA A 2 13.24 27.89 3.51
CA ALA A 2 14.70 28.00 3.25
C ALA A 2 15.57 27.68 4.48
N GLU A 3 15.20 28.20 5.67
CA GLU A 3 15.96 27.97 6.91
C GLU A 3 16.09 26.49 7.35
N MET A 4 15.17 25.61 6.93
CA MET A 4 15.26 24.17 7.22
C MET A 4 16.22 23.42 6.29
N LEU A 5 16.38 23.92 5.05
CA LEU A 5 17.38 23.41 4.11
C LEU A 5 18.79 23.85 4.52
N ASP A 6 18.92 25.08 5.02
CA ASP A 6 20.20 25.67 5.43
C ASP A 6 20.75 25.07 6.73
N SER A 7 19.92 24.38 7.52
CA SER A 7 20.29 23.81 8.82
C SER A 7 20.67 22.33 8.80
N ASN A 8 20.79 21.70 7.61
CA ASN A 8 21.04 20.24 7.45
C ASN A 8 20.04 19.32 8.19
N ASN A 9 18.93 19.85 8.69
CA ASN A 9 17.92 19.12 9.44
C ASN A 9 16.85 18.48 8.54
N LEU A 10 16.98 18.62 7.22
CA LEU A 10 16.01 18.14 6.25
C LEU A 10 16.72 17.39 5.11
N ILE A 11 16.35 16.13 4.93
CA ILE A 11 16.68 15.35 3.74
C ILE A 11 15.44 15.32 2.85
N THR A 12 15.52 15.98 1.69
CA THR A 12 14.38 16.12 0.77
C THR A 12 14.47 15.10 -0.36
N PHE A 13 13.38 14.36 -0.57
CA PHE A 13 13.17 13.57 -1.78
C PHE A 13 12.16 14.27 -2.69
N ASN A 14 12.64 14.74 -3.85
CA ASN A 14 11.80 15.48 -4.80
C ASN A 14 10.88 14.58 -5.64
N GLY A 15 10.96 13.26 -5.48
CA GLY A 15 10.25 12.32 -6.33
C GLY A 15 10.95 12.06 -7.67
N LEU A 16 10.41 11.10 -8.42
CA LEU A 16 10.77 10.84 -9.81
C LEU A 16 9.86 11.61 -10.75
N ALA A 17 10.38 12.07 -11.90
CA ALA A 17 9.59 12.79 -12.90
C ALA A 17 8.41 11.97 -13.45
N ASN A 18 8.49 10.64 -13.44
CA ASN A 18 7.45 9.73 -13.89
C ASN A 18 6.59 9.14 -12.76
N SER A 19 6.80 9.55 -11.51
CA SER A 19 6.06 9.04 -10.34
C SER A 19 5.51 10.19 -9.49
N SER A 20 4.47 9.91 -8.71
CA SER A 20 3.78 10.86 -7.84
C SER A 20 2.99 10.10 -6.77
N SER A 21 2.29 10.83 -5.89
CA SER A 21 1.39 10.23 -4.87
C SER A 21 2.12 9.31 -3.88
N TYR A 22 3.18 9.81 -3.26
CA TYR A 22 3.98 9.14 -2.22
C TYR A 22 3.23 9.11 -0.88
N HIS A 23 2.07 8.45 -0.82
CA HIS A 23 1.13 8.55 0.31
C HIS A 23 1.01 7.26 1.13
N THR A 24 1.48 6.13 0.61
CA THR A 24 1.39 4.84 1.28
C THR A 24 2.72 4.55 1.96
N PHE A 25 2.78 4.57 3.28
CA PHE A 25 4.01 4.38 4.03
C PHE A 25 3.96 3.08 4.84
N LEU A 26 5.08 2.37 4.88
CA LEU A 26 5.31 1.26 5.80
C LEU A 26 6.70 1.42 6.41
N LEU A 27 6.75 1.65 7.72
CA LEU A 27 8.00 1.72 8.48
C LEU A 27 8.40 0.31 8.93
N ASP A 28 9.59 -0.11 8.56
CA ASP A 28 10.22 -1.35 9.04
C ASP A 28 11.41 -0.97 9.92
N GLU A 29 11.15 -0.83 11.22
CA GLU A 29 12.18 -0.46 12.21
C GLU A 29 13.23 -1.55 12.37
N GLU A 30 12.84 -2.83 12.31
CA GLU A 30 13.75 -3.97 12.44
C GLU A 30 14.78 -4.00 11.31
N LYS A 31 14.35 -3.66 10.09
CA LYS A 31 15.24 -3.61 8.91
C LYS A 31 15.83 -2.24 8.62
N GLY A 32 15.46 -1.23 9.40
CA GLY A 32 15.96 0.14 9.27
C GLY A 32 15.58 0.79 7.93
N ARG A 33 14.35 0.54 7.44
CA ARG A 33 13.88 1.00 6.13
C ARG A 33 12.50 1.65 6.21
N LEU A 34 12.29 2.66 5.38
CA LEU A 34 10.98 3.24 5.11
C LEU A 34 10.56 2.85 3.70
N LEU A 35 9.48 2.08 3.60
CA LEU A 35 8.90 1.71 2.33
C LEU A 35 7.79 2.67 1.95
N VAL A 36 7.76 3.11 0.69
CA VAL A 36 6.78 4.07 0.20
C VAL A 36 6.15 3.56 -1.08
N GLY A 37 4.84 3.32 -1.06
CA GLY A 37 4.05 3.07 -2.25
C GLY A 37 3.68 4.38 -2.94
N ALA A 38 3.91 4.46 -4.25
CA ALA A 38 3.56 5.60 -5.07
C ALA A 38 2.96 5.15 -6.42
N LYS A 39 2.81 6.11 -7.33
CA LYS A 39 2.43 5.84 -8.73
C LYS A 39 3.53 5.03 -9.42
N ASP A 40 3.15 3.84 -9.88
CA ASP A 40 3.94 2.88 -10.66
C ASP A 40 5.15 2.27 -9.93
N HIS A 41 5.38 2.64 -8.67
CA HIS A 41 6.61 2.35 -7.97
C HIS A 41 6.36 2.08 -6.48
N ILE A 42 7.19 1.20 -5.91
CA ILE A 42 7.37 1.05 -4.47
C ILE A 42 8.84 1.35 -4.20
N PHE A 43 9.09 2.27 -3.29
CA PHE A 43 10.40 2.76 -2.90
C PHE A 43 10.82 2.06 -1.61
N SER A 44 12.10 1.72 -1.51
CA SER A 44 12.70 1.25 -0.27
C SER A 44 13.82 2.19 0.15
N PHE A 45 13.51 3.12 1.04
CA PHE A 45 14.47 4.09 1.55
C PHE A 45 15.19 3.54 2.77
N ASN A 46 16.51 3.63 2.79
CA ASN A 46 17.26 3.44 4.02
C ASN A 46 17.01 4.65 4.92
N LEU A 47 16.74 4.44 6.21
CA LEU A 47 16.52 5.53 7.17
C LEU A 47 17.72 6.48 7.31
N VAL A 48 18.90 6.09 6.78
CA VAL A 48 20.14 6.88 6.75
C VAL A 48 20.36 7.57 5.40
N ASN A 49 19.87 7.02 4.26
CA ASN A 49 20.07 7.62 2.93
C ASN A 49 19.05 7.12 1.87
N ILE A 50 18.42 8.05 1.14
CA ILE A 50 17.16 7.85 0.39
C ILE A 50 17.39 7.44 -1.09
N ASN A 51 18.59 7.02 -1.50
CA ASN A 51 18.89 6.72 -2.91
C ASN A 51 18.94 5.21 -3.24
N LYS A 52 17.92 4.62 -3.92
CA LYS A 52 18.02 3.80 -5.17
C LYS A 52 16.77 2.99 -5.59
N ASP A 53 16.80 2.68 -6.90
CA ASP A 53 16.18 1.66 -7.81
C ASP A 53 14.66 1.48 -7.99
N TYR A 54 14.26 1.38 -9.27
CA TYR A 54 12.88 1.48 -9.76
C TYR A 54 12.55 0.53 -10.93
N LEU A 55 11.34 -0.03 -10.91
CA LEU A 55 10.75 -0.82 -12.00
C LEU A 55 9.57 -0.07 -12.63
N LYS A 56 9.55 0.02 -13.97
CA LYS A 56 8.56 0.75 -14.77
C LYS A 56 7.53 -0.21 -15.40
N LYS A 57 6.24 0.18 -15.43
CA LYS A 57 5.21 -0.35 -16.34
C LYS A 57 4.29 0.77 -16.85
N GLU A 58 3.58 0.53 -17.95
CA GLU A 58 2.65 1.49 -18.59
C GLU A 58 1.19 1.15 -18.26
N CYS A 59 0.34 2.18 -18.19
CA CYS A 59 -0.92 2.29 -17.41
C CYS A 59 -0.68 2.39 -15.90
N SER A 60 -1.04 3.55 -15.31
CA SER A 60 -0.55 3.86 -13.97
C SER A 60 -1.24 3.10 -12.84
N ASN A 61 -0.45 2.37 -12.06
CA ASN A 61 -0.84 1.65 -10.87
C ASN A 61 -0.43 2.45 -9.63
N PHE A 62 -1.40 2.94 -8.86
CA PHE A 62 -1.12 3.67 -7.62
C PHE A 62 -1.18 2.69 -6.47
N VAL A 63 -0.07 2.52 -5.75
CA VAL A 63 0.00 1.60 -4.60
C VAL A 63 -0.79 2.19 -3.43
N LYS A 64 -1.75 1.42 -2.91
CA LYS A 64 -2.72 1.84 -1.89
C LYS A 64 -2.67 1.00 -0.62
N VAL A 65 -2.10 -0.21 -0.70
CA VAL A 65 -1.88 -1.10 0.43
C VAL A 65 -0.44 -1.56 0.38
N LEU A 66 0.24 -1.47 1.51
CA LEU A 66 1.56 -2.03 1.72
C LEU A 66 1.63 -2.52 3.17
N GLN A 67 1.59 -3.83 3.36
CA GLN A 67 1.48 -4.44 4.68
C GLN A 67 2.48 -5.60 4.83
N PRO A 68 3.06 -5.83 6.02
CA PRO A 68 3.88 -7.00 6.27
C PRO A 68 3.00 -8.26 6.20
N PHE A 69 3.38 -9.25 5.38
CA PHE A 69 2.64 -10.51 5.27
C PHE A 69 3.27 -11.59 6.15
N ASN A 70 4.59 -11.72 6.06
CA ASN A 70 5.40 -12.60 6.89
C ASN A 70 6.81 -12.00 7.04
N GLN A 71 7.75 -12.76 7.61
CA GLN A 71 9.11 -12.29 7.87
C GLN A 71 9.91 -11.92 6.60
N THR A 72 9.53 -12.48 5.45
CA THR A 72 10.28 -12.35 4.18
C THR A 72 9.49 -11.66 3.07
N HIS A 73 8.18 -11.50 3.22
CA HIS A 73 7.29 -10.95 2.20
C HIS A 73 6.39 -9.84 2.75
N LEU A 74 6.14 -8.87 1.88
CA LEU A 74 5.08 -7.89 2.01
C LEU A 74 3.93 -8.28 1.10
N TYR A 75 2.73 -7.88 1.50
CA TYR A 75 1.55 -7.88 0.67
C TYR A 75 1.28 -6.46 0.18
N THR A 76 1.16 -6.27 -1.14
CA THR A 76 0.93 -4.97 -1.76
C THR A 76 -0.26 -5.01 -2.70
N CYS A 77 -1.06 -3.93 -2.71
CA CYS A 77 -2.13 -3.73 -3.67
C CYS A 77 -2.07 -2.32 -4.26
N GLY A 78 -2.51 -2.20 -5.51
CA GLY A 78 -2.71 -0.90 -6.13
C GLY A 78 -3.91 -0.87 -7.07
N THR A 79 -4.19 0.31 -7.60
CA THR A 79 -5.37 0.58 -8.45
C THR A 79 -5.37 -0.16 -9.77
N GLY A 80 -4.20 -0.65 -10.23
CA GLY A 80 -4.06 -1.42 -11.46
C GLY A 80 -4.72 -0.78 -12.68
N ALA A 81 -4.60 0.54 -12.82
CA ALA A 81 -5.29 1.33 -13.86
C ALA A 81 -6.81 1.10 -13.90
N PHE A 82 -7.49 1.30 -12.75
CA PHE A 82 -8.90 0.99 -12.53
C PHE A 82 -9.24 -0.50 -12.67
N HIS A 83 -8.27 -1.36 -12.38
CA HIS A 83 -8.50 -2.78 -12.20
C HIS A 83 -7.61 -3.26 -11.05
N PRO A 84 -8.05 -3.07 -9.79
CA PRO A 84 -7.21 -3.27 -8.62
C PRO A 84 -6.60 -4.67 -8.57
N VAL A 85 -5.29 -4.71 -8.35
CA VAL A 85 -4.50 -5.94 -8.30
C VAL A 85 -3.57 -5.92 -7.09
N CYS A 86 -3.26 -7.10 -6.59
CA CYS A 86 -2.32 -7.30 -5.51
C CYS A 86 -1.25 -8.31 -5.89
N ALA A 87 -0.12 -8.26 -5.19
CA ALA A 87 0.99 -9.18 -5.35
C ALA A 87 1.80 -9.25 -4.05
N TYR A 88 2.70 -10.22 -3.98
CA TYR A 88 3.68 -10.33 -2.91
C TYR A 88 5.00 -9.69 -3.35
N MET A 89 5.70 -9.10 -2.39
CA MET A 89 7.02 -8.53 -2.59
C MET A 89 7.99 -9.16 -1.60
N GLU A 90 9.02 -9.81 -2.13
CA GLU A 90 10.09 -10.40 -1.36
C GLU A 90 11.04 -9.30 -0.88
N VAL A 91 11.28 -9.26 0.43
CA VAL A 91 12.12 -8.26 1.10
C VAL A 91 13.28 -8.87 1.89
N GLY A 92 13.47 -10.19 1.77
CA GLY A 92 14.48 -10.93 2.52
C GLY A 92 14.14 -11.03 4.02
N ARG A 93 14.84 -11.90 4.74
CA ARG A 93 14.59 -12.08 6.19
C ARG A 93 15.37 -11.07 7.00
N ARG A 94 16.59 -10.75 6.56
CA ARG A 94 17.53 -9.91 7.29
C ARG A 94 17.83 -8.63 6.53
N PRO A 95 18.24 -7.55 7.23
CA PRO A 95 18.57 -6.28 6.59
C PRO A 95 19.69 -6.40 5.55
N GLU A 96 20.66 -7.29 5.79
CA GLU A 96 21.82 -7.53 4.91
C GLU A 96 21.48 -8.22 3.58
N ASP A 97 20.33 -8.90 3.48
CA ASP A 97 19.99 -9.69 2.29
C ASP A 97 19.82 -8.81 1.03
N SER A 98 19.55 -7.50 1.21
CA SER A 98 19.34 -6.52 0.13
C SER A 98 18.28 -6.93 -0.93
N ILE A 99 17.38 -7.85 -0.56
CA ILE A 99 16.32 -8.34 -1.45
C ILE A 99 15.18 -7.33 -1.49
N PHE A 100 14.73 -6.99 -2.70
CA PHE A 100 13.56 -6.16 -2.95
C PHE A 100 12.98 -6.50 -4.32
N ARG A 101 12.12 -7.52 -4.38
CA ARG A 101 11.66 -8.12 -5.64
C ARG A 101 10.15 -8.34 -5.65
N LEU A 102 9.48 -7.83 -6.67
CA LEU A 102 8.07 -8.08 -6.91
C LEU A 102 7.87 -9.49 -7.50
N GLU A 103 6.94 -10.26 -6.94
CA GLU A 103 6.53 -11.54 -7.51
C GLU A 103 5.53 -11.32 -8.64
N THR A 104 5.97 -11.53 -9.88
CA THR A 104 5.17 -11.22 -11.09
C THR A 104 4.34 -12.40 -11.60
N SER A 105 4.53 -13.61 -11.05
CA SER A 105 3.83 -14.83 -11.46
C SER A 105 2.47 -15.00 -10.78
N HIS A 106 2.22 -14.32 -9.67
CA HIS A 106 1.00 -14.49 -8.86
C HIS A 106 0.35 -13.13 -8.56
N TRP A 107 -0.55 -12.72 -9.45
CA TRP A 107 -1.40 -11.55 -9.24
C TRP A 107 -2.72 -11.98 -8.61
N GLU A 108 -3.10 -11.30 -7.54
CA GLU A 108 -4.39 -11.49 -6.89
C GLU A 108 -5.38 -10.39 -7.23
N ASN A 109 -6.66 -10.71 -7.12
CA ASN A 109 -7.73 -9.72 -7.22
C ASN A 109 -7.62 -8.70 -6.06
N GLY A 110 -7.62 -7.41 -6.41
CA GLY A 110 -7.53 -6.30 -5.46
C GLY A 110 -8.86 -5.65 -5.08
N ARG A 111 -10.00 -6.13 -5.59
CA ARG A 111 -11.33 -5.60 -5.26
C ARG A 111 -11.59 -5.73 -3.77
N GLY A 112 -12.02 -4.63 -3.15
CA GLY A 112 -12.23 -4.55 -1.71
C GLY A 112 -10.93 -4.42 -0.88
N LYS A 113 -9.76 -4.60 -1.51
CA LYS A 113 -8.43 -4.41 -0.88
C LYS A 113 -7.81 -3.07 -1.27
N SER A 114 -7.98 -2.66 -2.52
CA SER A 114 -7.53 -1.40 -3.11
C SER A 114 -8.66 -0.79 -3.95
N PRO A 115 -8.82 0.54 -3.99
CA PRO A 115 -9.85 1.20 -4.76
C PRO A 115 -9.50 1.20 -6.24
N TYR A 116 -10.52 1.43 -7.07
CA TYR A 116 -10.37 1.64 -8.51
C TYR A 116 -9.80 3.04 -8.82
N ASP A 117 -10.33 4.08 -8.16
CA ASP A 117 -9.92 5.47 -8.38
C ASP A 117 -8.69 5.82 -7.51
N PRO A 118 -7.58 6.31 -8.11
CA PRO A 118 -6.39 6.73 -7.37
C PRO A 118 -6.60 7.93 -6.43
N LYS A 119 -7.70 8.67 -6.52
CA LYS A 119 -8.05 9.74 -5.58
C LYS A 119 -8.62 9.20 -4.27
N MET A 120 -9.10 7.96 -4.25
CA MET A 120 -9.64 7.34 -3.05
C MET A 120 -8.53 6.83 -2.14
N LEU A 121 -8.78 6.92 -0.83
CA LEU A 121 -7.92 6.40 0.21
C LEU A 121 -8.34 4.97 0.58
N THR A 122 -7.47 4.30 1.32
CA THR A 122 -7.73 2.96 1.84
C THR A 122 -7.08 2.83 3.20
N ALA A 123 -7.89 2.47 4.21
CA ALA A 123 -7.35 1.97 5.46
C ALA A 123 -7.04 0.49 5.28
N SER A 124 -5.90 0.04 5.81
CA SER A 124 -5.53 -1.38 5.75
C SER A 124 -4.78 -1.82 7.01
N LEU A 125 -4.93 -3.08 7.37
CA LEU A 125 -4.20 -3.77 8.43
C LEU A 125 -4.12 -5.25 8.06
N LEU A 126 -2.93 -5.83 8.09
CA LEU A 126 -2.74 -7.26 7.91
C LEU A 126 -2.29 -7.88 9.23
N VAL A 127 -3.08 -8.80 9.75
CA VAL A 127 -2.83 -9.51 11.01
C VAL A 127 -3.20 -10.98 10.83
N ASP A 128 -2.35 -11.87 11.32
CA ASP A 128 -2.56 -13.33 11.25
C ASP A 128 -2.87 -13.88 9.85
N GLY A 129 -2.30 -13.25 8.81
CA GLY A 129 -2.54 -13.63 7.42
C GLY A 129 -3.89 -13.20 6.85
N GLU A 130 -4.68 -12.43 7.60
CA GLU A 130 -5.94 -11.82 7.17
C GLU A 130 -5.75 -10.32 6.92
N LEU A 131 -6.21 -9.84 5.77
CA LEU A 131 -6.20 -8.42 5.43
C LEU A 131 -7.55 -7.79 5.74
N TYR A 132 -7.54 -6.85 6.66
CA TYR A 132 -8.62 -5.92 6.93
C TYR A 132 -8.41 -4.67 6.07
N SER A 133 -9.45 -4.26 5.35
CA SER A 133 -9.37 -3.12 4.45
C SER A 133 -10.66 -2.33 4.42
N GLY A 134 -10.56 -1.02 4.34
CA GLY A 134 -11.68 -0.10 4.29
C GLY A 134 -11.53 0.76 3.05
N THR A 135 -12.34 0.46 2.02
CA THR A 135 -12.23 1.13 0.71
C THR A 135 -13.51 0.97 -0.11
N SER A 136 -13.54 1.57 -1.30
CA SER A 136 -14.59 1.34 -2.28
C SER A 136 -14.31 0.09 -3.11
N ALA A 137 -15.30 -0.78 -3.28
CA ALA A 137 -15.18 -2.04 -3.99
C ALA A 137 -15.76 -2.05 -5.40
N ASP A 138 -16.29 -0.91 -5.87
CA ASP A 138 -16.79 -0.75 -7.23
C ASP A 138 -16.01 0.31 -8.02
N PHE A 139 -16.13 0.22 -9.34
CA PHE A 139 -15.51 1.16 -10.27
C PHE A 139 -16.03 2.60 -10.09
N MET A 140 -17.30 2.76 -9.67
CA MET A 140 -17.91 4.07 -9.52
C MET A 140 -17.53 4.79 -8.21
N GLY A 141 -16.85 4.12 -7.27
CA GLY A 141 -16.44 4.74 -6.02
C GLY A 141 -17.59 4.95 -5.03
N ARG A 142 -18.62 4.10 -5.04
CA ARG A 142 -19.85 4.26 -4.25
C ARG A 142 -20.09 3.12 -3.27
N ASP A 143 -19.56 1.93 -3.56
CA ASP A 143 -19.70 0.76 -2.71
C ASP A 143 -18.58 0.71 -1.67
N PHE A 144 -18.66 1.59 -0.67
CA PHE A 144 -17.74 1.56 0.46
C PHE A 144 -18.10 0.43 1.42
N ALA A 145 -17.09 -0.31 1.83
CA ALA A 145 -17.23 -1.35 2.84
C ALA A 145 -15.94 -1.58 3.60
N ILE A 146 -16.09 -2.20 4.77
CA ILE A 146 -14.97 -2.84 5.48
C ILE A 146 -14.96 -4.30 5.04
N PHE A 147 -13.79 -4.76 4.61
CA PHE A 147 -13.53 -6.09 4.10
C PHE A 147 -12.54 -6.81 5.01
N ARG A 148 -12.79 -8.10 5.22
CA ARG A 148 -11.77 -9.06 5.65
C ARG A 148 -11.54 -10.04 4.50
N THR A 149 -10.32 -10.05 3.99
CA THR A 149 -9.89 -10.91 2.88
C THR A 149 -8.62 -11.65 3.26
N LEU A 150 -8.14 -12.54 2.38
CA LEU A 150 -7.10 -13.51 2.70
C LEU A 150 -7.55 -14.45 3.83
N GLY A 151 -6.62 -15.25 4.35
CA GLY A 151 -6.90 -16.24 5.39
C GLY A 151 -7.63 -17.49 4.88
N PRO A 152 -7.97 -18.41 5.81
CA PRO A 152 -8.62 -19.68 5.49
C PRO A 152 -10.13 -19.57 5.26
N HIS A 153 -10.74 -18.44 5.64
CA HIS A 153 -12.18 -18.22 5.59
C HIS A 153 -12.62 -17.52 4.31
N HIS A 154 -13.91 -17.67 3.96
CA HIS A 154 -14.49 -16.88 2.88
C HIS A 154 -14.40 -15.38 3.22
N PRO A 155 -14.10 -14.51 2.23
CA PRO A 155 -14.09 -13.07 2.45
C PRO A 155 -15.39 -12.56 3.07
N ILE A 156 -15.26 -11.67 4.06
CA ILE A 156 -16.41 -11.05 4.74
C ILE A 156 -16.39 -9.55 4.46
N ARG A 157 -17.56 -8.95 4.38
CA ARG A 157 -17.72 -7.50 4.23
C ARG A 157 -18.91 -6.98 5.01
N THR A 158 -18.93 -5.67 5.24
CA THR A 158 -20.12 -4.96 5.73
C THR A 158 -21.25 -4.98 4.70
N GLU A 159 -22.49 -4.84 5.18
CA GLU A 159 -23.69 -4.78 4.34
C GLU A 159 -23.59 -3.66 3.29
N GLN A 160 -24.11 -3.95 2.10
CA GLN A 160 -24.06 -3.04 0.96
C GLN A 160 -25.30 -2.13 0.96
N HIS A 161 -25.11 -0.85 0.66
CA HIS A 161 -26.19 0.14 0.52
C HIS A 161 -27.07 0.33 1.77
N ASP A 162 -26.56 0.00 2.96
CA ASP A 162 -27.23 0.29 4.22
C ASP A 162 -26.51 1.44 4.95
N SER A 163 -27.14 2.62 4.94
CA SER A 163 -26.59 3.84 5.55
C SER A 163 -26.44 3.75 7.07
N ARG A 164 -27.07 2.75 7.72
CA ARG A 164 -26.87 2.47 9.15
C ARG A 164 -25.53 1.81 9.43
N TRP A 165 -24.93 1.15 8.44
CA TRP A 165 -23.61 0.54 8.55
C TRP A 165 -22.52 1.53 8.14
N LEU A 166 -22.67 2.16 6.97
CA LEU A 166 -21.72 3.14 6.45
C LEU A 166 -22.45 4.24 5.65
N ASN A 167 -22.20 5.51 5.98
CA ASN A 167 -22.77 6.67 5.28
C ASN A 167 -21.64 7.61 4.84
N GLY A 168 -21.07 7.34 3.67
CA GLY A 168 -19.76 7.86 3.32
C GLY A 168 -18.66 7.18 4.14
N MET A 169 -17.42 7.23 3.65
CA MET A 169 -16.30 6.52 4.27
C MET A 169 -15.10 7.45 4.37
N GLU A 170 -14.79 7.87 5.60
CA GLU A 170 -13.49 8.42 5.99
C GLU A 170 -12.88 7.49 7.06
N VAL A 171 -12.54 6.25 6.68
CA VAL A 171 -11.74 5.40 7.57
C VAL A 171 -10.29 5.80 7.40
N CYS A 172 -9.72 6.42 8.45
CA CYS A 172 -8.35 6.94 8.41
C CYS A 172 -7.30 5.83 8.58
N TYR A 173 -7.52 4.90 9.53
CA TYR A 173 -6.59 3.79 9.80
C TYR A 173 -7.28 2.70 10.65
N PHE A 174 -6.72 1.49 10.62
CA PHE A 174 -7.06 0.41 11.55
C PHE A 174 -5.91 0.23 12.55
N THR A 175 -6.21 -0.18 13.78
CA THR A 175 -5.21 -0.56 14.78
C THR A 175 -5.51 -1.96 15.33
N PRO A 176 -4.49 -2.78 15.61
CA PRO A 176 -4.69 -4.00 16.39
C PRO A 176 -5.10 -3.63 17.82
N VAL A 177 -5.98 -4.44 18.41
CA VAL A 177 -6.49 -4.29 19.80
C VAL A 177 -5.58 -5.02 20.78
#